data_AF-A0A267G031-F1
#
_entry.id   AF-A0A267G031-F1
#
_cell.length_a   1.000
_cell.length_b   1.000
_cell.length_c   1.000
_cell.angle_alpha   90.00
_cell.angle_beta   90.00
_cell.angle_gamma   90.00
#
_symmetry.space_group_name_H-M   'P 1'
#
loop_
_entity.id
_entity.type
_entity.pdbx_description
1 polymer ?
#
loop_
_entity_poly.entity_id
_entity_poly.type
_entity_poly.pdbx_seq_one_letter_code
_entity_poly.pdbx_strand_id
1 'polypeptide(L)'
;MSIMFACQSPIAAAVLQLLLAAVVSAQHINVTVDDVSVSLKDSGSSTGERYTLGKLKRLAITCRASSSGVLSPSSFFWRLENSNSSATVDARITVDTKLADNGLSGTSVLNINYPVKSDITNFVCIVNQTASATGRFLSAPLLTMKVDGANEYDVAMWPGESVAILCLVEGNPMGDIRWRSL
;
A
#
# COMPACT_ATOMS: atom_id res chain seq x y z
N MET A 1 12.51 -4.01 -92.10
CA MET A 1 13.66 -3.51 -91.33
C MET A 1 13.24 -3.47 -89.87
N SER A 2 13.67 -4.47 -89.10
CA SER A 2 13.48 -4.51 -87.64
C SER A 2 14.28 -3.38 -87.01
N ILE A 3 13.80 -2.83 -85.88
CA ILE A 3 14.55 -2.69 -84.63
C ILE A 3 13.52 -2.50 -83.50
N MET A 4 13.64 -3.38 -82.52
CA MET A 4 12.97 -3.41 -81.24
C MET A 4 13.88 -2.67 -80.25
N PHE A 5 13.34 -1.76 -79.43
CA PHE A 5 13.99 -1.37 -78.17
C PHE A 5 12.95 -1.13 -77.09
N ALA A 6 13.03 -1.99 -76.07
CA ALA A 6 12.42 -1.81 -74.77
C ALA A 6 13.14 -0.68 -74.02
N CYS A 7 12.42 0.06 -73.17
CA CYS A 7 13.02 0.76 -72.06
C CYS A 7 12.07 0.74 -70.85
N GLN A 8 12.39 -0.15 -69.91
CA GLN A 8 11.83 -0.22 -68.57
C GLN A 8 12.44 0.88 -67.69
N SER A 9 11.58 1.72 -67.10
CA SER A 9 11.64 2.34 -65.75
C SER A 9 12.90 3.17 -65.36
N PRO A 10 12.87 4.12 -64.38
CA PRO A 10 12.08 4.08 -63.16
C PRO A 10 11.37 5.38 -62.76
N ILE A 11 10.17 5.23 -62.21
CA ILE A 11 9.53 6.25 -61.39
C ILE A 11 10.26 6.23 -60.04
N ALA A 12 11.33 7.00 -59.92
CA ALA A 12 12.00 7.28 -58.65
C ALA A 12 11.42 8.55 -58.03
N ALA A 13 10.13 8.51 -57.68
CA ALA A 13 9.57 9.49 -56.76
C ALA A 13 9.61 8.87 -55.36
N ALA A 14 10.66 9.21 -54.63
CA ALA A 14 10.86 8.84 -53.24
C ALA A 14 9.70 9.36 -52.39
N VAL A 15 8.71 8.50 -52.12
CA VAL A 15 7.76 8.71 -51.04
C VAL A 15 8.39 8.12 -49.78
N LEU A 16 9.36 8.87 -49.24
CA LEU A 16 9.91 8.65 -47.91
C LEU A 16 8.86 9.12 -46.90
N GLN A 17 7.83 8.33 -46.67
CA GLN A 17 6.91 8.57 -45.56
C GLN A 17 7.67 8.25 -44.26
N LEU A 18 8.01 9.31 -43.52
CA LEU A 18 8.62 9.24 -42.21
C LEU A 18 7.75 8.38 -41.27
N LEU A 19 8.23 7.19 -40.93
CA LEU A 19 7.82 6.51 -39.71
C LEU A 19 8.37 7.32 -38.53
N LEU A 20 7.62 8.34 -38.09
CA LEU A 20 7.78 8.90 -36.75
C LEU A 20 7.35 7.81 -35.77
N ALA A 21 8.29 6.92 -35.42
CA ALA A 21 8.17 6.14 -34.21
C ALA A 21 8.16 7.15 -33.06
N ALA A 22 6.97 7.48 -32.57
CA ALA A 22 6.83 8.14 -31.29
C ALA A 22 7.44 7.19 -30.27
N VAL A 23 8.67 7.48 -29.84
CA VAL A 23 9.26 6.81 -28.69
C VAL A 23 8.42 7.28 -27.51
N VAL A 24 7.37 6.52 -27.19
CA VAL A 24 6.66 6.66 -25.92
C VAL A 24 7.68 6.21 -24.88
N SER A 25 8.44 7.18 -24.36
CA SER A 25 9.29 7.00 -23.20
C SER A 25 8.37 6.50 -22.09
N ALA A 26 8.41 5.20 -21.79
CA ALA A 26 7.69 4.62 -20.67
C ALA A 26 8.18 5.34 -19.40
N GLN A 27 7.30 6.13 -18.80
CA GLN A 27 7.62 6.87 -17.59
C GLN A 27 7.87 5.85 -16.47
N HIS A 28 9.08 5.86 -15.92
CA HIS A 28 9.42 5.00 -14.79
C HIS A 28 8.94 5.67 -13.51
N ILE A 29 8.17 4.95 -12.68
CA ILE A 29 7.63 5.46 -11.42
C ILE A 29 7.96 4.46 -10.32
N ASN A 30 8.62 4.94 -9.27
CA ASN A 30 8.82 4.19 -8.04
C ASN A 30 7.86 4.73 -6.98
N VAL A 31 7.17 3.84 -6.28
CA VAL A 31 6.18 4.19 -5.26
C VAL A 31 6.45 3.36 -4.02
N THR A 32 6.46 4.00 -2.86
CA THR A 32 6.59 3.34 -1.56
C THR A 32 5.54 3.87 -0.60
N VAL A 33 5.05 3.00 0.29
CA VAL A 33 4.16 3.36 1.39
C VAL A 33 4.71 2.67 2.63
N ASP A 34 4.82 3.41 3.74
CA ASP A 34 5.28 2.85 5.01
C ASP A 34 4.07 2.31 5.80
N ASP A 35 4.27 1.20 6.51
CA ASP A 35 3.31 0.70 7.48
C ASP A 35 3.31 1.56 8.75
N VAL A 36 2.14 1.69 9.38
CA VAL A 36 1.94 2.56 10.55
C VAL A 36 1.42 1.76 11.72
N SER A 37 2.24 1.62 12.76
CA SER A 37 1.86 0.92 14.00
C SER A 37 1.05 1.83 14.94
N VAL A 38 -0.06 1.30 15.45
CA VAL A 38 -1.04 2.01 16.27
C VAL A 38 -1.11 1.38 17.66
N SER A 39 -0.87 2.16 18.70
CA SER A 39 -0.98 1.71 20.09
C SER A 39 -2.38 1.96 20.67
N LEU A 40 -2.95 0.93 21.30
CA LEU A 40 -4.25 0.98 21.97
C LEU A 40 -4.06 1.21 23.49
N LYS A 41 -5.01 1.90 24.13
CA LYS A 41 -5.03 2.14 25.59
C LYS A 41 -6.30 1.58 26.21
N ASP A 42 -6.18 0.98 27.40
CA ASP A 42 -7.34 0.57 28.19
C ASP A 42 -8.12 1.82 28.67
N SER A 43 -9.42 1.82 28.40
CA SER A 43 -10.40 2.86 28.73
C SER A 43 -11.10 2.57 30.07
N GLY A 44 -11.01 1.34 30.58
CA GLY A 44 -11.63 0.93 31.85
C GLY A 44 -13.16 0.80 31.79
N SER A 45 -13.79 0.89 30.61
CA SER A 45 -15.24 0.80 30.46
C SER A 45 -15.75 -0.64 30.57
N SER A 46 -16.80 -0.85 31.37
CA SER A 46 -17.52 -2.14 31.52
C SER A 46 -18.62 -2.35 30.47
N THR A 47 -18.90 -1.34 29.64
CA THR A 47 -19.93 -1.40 28.60
C THR A 47 -19.31 -1.20 27.21
N GLY A 48 -19.23 -2.29 26.43
CA GLY A 48 -19.05 -2.27 24.97
C GLY A 48 -17.64 -1.99 24.43
N GLU A 49 -16.95 -0.94 24.90
CA GLU A 49 -15.63 -0.54 24.38
C GLU A 49 -14.62 -0.33 25.51
N ARG A 50 -13.92 -1.41 25.88
CA ARG A 50 -12.94 -1.39 26.97
C ARG A 50 -11.63 -0.70 26.60
N TYR A 51 -11.34 -0.47 25.31
CA TYR A 51 -10.07 0.09 24.85
C TYR A 51 -10.30 1.22 23.83
N THR A 52 -9.47 2.26 23.88
CA THR A 52 -9.50 3.41 22.97
C THR A 52 -8.16 3.56 22.25
N LEU A 53 -8.18 4.10 21.03
CA LEU A 53 -6.95 4.48 20.32
C LEU A 53 -6.15 5.49 21.15
N GLY A 54 -4.89 5.19 21.43
CA GLY A 54 -4.05 6.00 22.30
C GLY A 54 -3.78 7.37 21.69
N LYS A 55 -4.53 8.41 22.12
CA LYS A 55 -4.32 9.86 21.87
C LYS A 55 -4.03 10.33 20.44
N LEU A 56 -4.10 9.49 19.41
CA LEU A 56 -4.12 9.91 18.01
C LEU A 56 -5.59 9.99 17.57
N LYS A 57 -6.15 11.20 17.62
CA LYS A 57 -7.50 11.50 17.08
C LYS A 57 -7.60 11.23 15.56
N ARG A 58 -6.45 11.00 14.91
CA ARG A 58 -6.29 10.83 13.47
C ARG A 58 -5.16 9.83 13.20
N LEU A 59 -5.40 8.86 12.31
CA LEU A 59 -4.36 8.03 11.71
C LEU A 59 -3.93 8.64 10.39
N ALA A 60 -2.66 8.47 10.02
CA ALA A 60 -2.14 8.95 8.75
C ALA A 60 -1.17 7.92 8.17
N ILE A 61 -1.31 7.61 6.88
CA ILE A 61 -0.38 6.76 6.12
C ILE A 61 0.16 7.55 4.93
N THR A 62 1.46 7.44 4.68
CA THR A 62 2.17 8.28 3.70
C THR A 62 2.66 7.44 2.53
N CYS A 63 2.23 7.83 1.34
CA CYS A 63 2.75 7.35 0.07
C CYS A 63 3.79 8.33 -0.47
N ARG A 64 4.93 7.82 -0.93
CA ARG A 64 5.99 8.59 -1.58
C ARG A 64 6.20 8.05 -2.98
N ALA A 65 6.31 8.95 -3.94
CA ALA A 65 6.57 8.58 -5.33
C ALA A 65 7.73 9.40 -5.90
N SER A 66 8.54 8.75 -6.73
CA SER A 66 9.51 9.38 -7.60
C SER A 66 9.30 8.92 -9.04
N SER A 67 9.41 9.84 -9.99
CA SER A 67 9.12 9.57 -11.39
C SER A 67 10.12 10.23 -12.32
N SER A 68 10.36 9.59 -13.46
CA SER A 68 11.12 10.16 -14.59
C SER A 68 10.32 11.19 -15.40
N GLY A 69 9.04 11.40 -15.09
CA GLY A 69 8.18 12.40 -15.72
C GLY A 69 7.39 13.20 -14.68
N VAL A 70 6.75 14.28 -15.12
CA VAL A 70 6.03 15.21 -14.23
C VAL A 70 4.81 14.52 -13.63
N LEU A 71 4.72 14.57 -12.29
CA LEU A 71 3.57 14.15 -11.50
C LEU A 71 2.64 15.34 -11.27
N SER A 72 1.34 15.06 -11.17
CA SER A 72 0.30 16.01 -10.80
C SER A 72 -0.36 15.57 -9.48
N PRO A 73 -1.05 16.44 -8.73
CA PRO A 73 -1.76 16.01 -7.54
C PRO A 73 -2.82 14.92 -7.84
N SER A 74 -3.47 15.00 -9.00
CA SER A 74 -4.41 14.01 -9.52
C SER A 74 -3.78 12.68 -9.94
N SER A 75 -2.44 12.60 -10.00
CA SER A 75 -1.72 11.36 -10.28
C SER A 75 -1.85 10.36 -9.13
N PHE A 76 -2.13 10.81 -7.91
CA PHE A 76 -2.24 9.97 -6.72
C PHE A 76 -3.68 9.56 -6.47
N PHE A 77 -3.90 8.27 -6.25
CA PHE A 77 -5.20 7.71 -5.93
C PHE A 77 -5.07 6.68 -4.82
N TRP A 78 -6.01 6.69 -3.88
CA TRP A 78 -6.06 5.73 -2.79
C TRP A 78 -7.29 4.84 -2.92
N ARG A 79 -7.09 3.54 -2.70
CA ARG A 79 -8.17 2.54 -2.62
C ARG A 79 -7.91 1.55 -1.50
N LEU A 80 -8.97 0.87 -1.08
CA LEU A 80 -8.84 -0.32 -0.25
C LEU A 80 -8.35 -1.49 -1.12
N GLU A 81 -7.49 -2.37 -0.60
CA GLU A 81 -6.95 -3.47 -1.40
C GLU A 81 -8.04 -4.42 -1.92
N ASN A 82 -9.01 -4.72 -1.07
CA ASN A 82 -10.14 -5.63 -1.35
C ASN A 82 -11.32 -4.95 -2.04
N SER A 83 -11.18 -3.68 -2.45
CA SER A 83 -12.23 -2.93 -3.15
C SER A 83 -11.66 -2.18 -4.34
N ASN A 84 -12.46 -2.07 -5.38
CA ASN A 84 -12.14 -1.16 -6.49
C ASN A 84 -12.59 0.28 -6.19
N SER A 85 -13.19 0.51 -5.03
CA SER A 85 -13.69 1.82 -4.62
C SER A 85 -12.56 2.68 -4.05
N SER A 86 -12.64 3.98 -4.30
CA SER A 86 -11.72 4.95 -3.69
C SER A 86 -11.87 4.95 -2.17
N ALA A 87 -10.74 5.06 -1.46
CA ALA A 87 -10.75 5.17 -0.01
C ALA A 87 -11.40 6.49 0.48
N THR A 88 -11.46 7.52 -0.37
CA THR A 88 -12.06 8.82 -0.03
C THR A 88 -13.59 8.84 -0.05
N VAL A 89 -14.24 7.72 -0.37
CA VAL A 89 -15.71 7.60 -0.26
C VAL A 89 -16.18 7.71 1.20
N ASP A 90 -15.35 7.31 2.15
CA ASP A 90 -15.61 7.51 3.58
C ASP A 90 -15.31 8.97 3.96
N ALA A 91 -16.33 9.69 4.47
CA ALA A 91 -16.23 11.08 4.87
C ALA A 91 -15.20 11.35 6.00
N ARG A 92 -14.77 10.31 6.72
CA ARG A 92 -13.71 10.39 7.72
C ARG A 92 -12.32 10.49 7.10
N ILE A 93 -12.17 10.07 5.85
CA ILE A 93 -10.90 9.94 5.15
C ILE A 93 -10.61 11.20 4.32
N THR A 94 -9.45 11.81 4.53
CA THR A 94 -8.97 12.98 3.77
C THR A 94 -7.60 12.70 3.18
N VAL A 95 -7.36 13.16 1.95
CA VAL A 95 -6.08 12.96 1.24
C VAL A 95 -5.42 14.30 1.00
N ASP A 96 -4.19 14.44 1.49
CA ASP A 96 -3.35 15.62 1.30
C ASP A 96 -2.15 15.26 0.41
N THR A 97 -2.07 15.84 -0.79
CA THR A 97 -0.98 15.58 -1.73
C THR A 97 -0.08 16.80 -1.88
N LYS A 98 1.23 16.60 -1.78
CA LYS A 98 2.26 17.62 -1.97
C LYS A 98 3.28 17.13 -2.98
N LEU A 99 3.60 17.98 -3.96
CA LEU A 99 4.63 17.72 -4.97
C LEU A 99 5.88 18.53 -4.65
N ALA A 100 7.03 18.04 -5.10
CA ALA A 100 8.25 18.85 -5.18
C ALA A 100 8.13 19.87 -6.33
N ASP A 101 8.92 20.94 -6.27
CA ASP A 101 8.87 22.04 -7.24
C ASP A 101 9.14 21.59 -8.69
N ASN A 102 9.94 20.55 -8.87
CA ASN A 102 10.25 19.96 -10.18
C ASN A 102 9.16 18.98 -10.68
N GLY A 103 8.17 18.64 -9.85
CA GLY A 103 7.13 17.67 -10.15
C GLY A 103 7.60 16.22 -10.29
N LEU A 104 8.88 15.91 -10.06
CA LEU A 104 9.44 14.56 -10.24
C LEU A 104 9.30 13.68 -8.99
N SER A 105 8.96 14.29 -7.86
CA SER A 105 8.64 13.57 -6.64
C SER A 105 7.40 14.16 -5.97
N GLY A 106 6.71 13.31 -5.22
CA GLY A 106 5.50 13.70 -4.53
C GLY A 106 5.22 12.81 -3.34
N THR A 107 4.42 13.35 -2.43
CA THR A 107 3.91 12.65 -1.26
C THR A 107 2.40 12.80 -1.22
N SER A 108 1.70 11.71 -0.94
CA SER A 108 0.26 11.72 -0.70
C SER A 108 0.00 11.08 0.65
N VAL A 109 -0.71 11.79 1.53
CA VAL A 109 -1.00 11.35 2.89
C VAL A 109 -2.49 11.08 2.98
N LEU A 110 -2.85 9.83 3.26
CA LEU A 110 -4.22 9.44 3.59
C LEU A 110 -4.39 9.55 5.11
N ASN A 111 -5.29 10.43 5.53
CA ASN A 111 -5.64 10.67 6.92
C ASN A 111 -7.02 10.08 7.22
N ILE A 112 -7.17 9.40 8.34
CA ILE A 112 -8.45 8.89 8.83
C ILE A 112 -8.75 9.59 10.15
N ASN A 113 -9.81 10.40 10.17
CA ASN A 113 -10.32 11.01 11.40
C ASN A 113 -11.25 10.03 12.13
N TYR A 114 -11.16 9.95 13.45
CA TYR A 114 -12.00 9.04 14.26
C TYR A 114 -11.91 7.59 13.76
N PRO A 115 -10.72 6.96 13.84
CA PRO A 115 -10.49 5.64 13.28
C PRO A 115 -11.28 4.57 14.04
N VAL A 116 -11.76 3.56 13.32
CA VAL A 116 -12.48 2.41 13.85
C VAL A 116 -11.74 1.12 13.49
N LYS A 117 -12.14 -0.01 14.10
CA LYS A 117 -11.51 -1.31 13.89
C LYS A 117 -11.42 -1.71 12.40
N SER A 118 -12.45 -1.45 11.60
CA SER A 118 -12.46 -1.80 10.18
C SER A 118 -11.46 -1.01 9.33
N ASP A 119 -10.88 0.06 9.87
CA ASP A 119 -9.84 0.84 9.17
C ASP A 119 -8.49 0.13 9.19
N ILE A 120 -8.35 -0.98 9.93
CA ILE A 120 -7.17 -1.84 9.85
C ILE A 120 -7.34 -2.80 8.70
N THR A 121 -6.93 -2.27 7.59
CA THR A 121 -6.97 -2.91 6.30
C THR A 121 -5.80 -2.37 5.48
N ASN A 122 -5.63 -2.96 4.31
CA ASN A 122 -4.58 -2.59 3.40
C ASN A 122 -5.08 -1.45 2.50
N PHE A 123 -4.36 -0.34 2.52
CA PHE A 123 -4.58 0.78 1.63
C PHE A 123 -3.56 0.74 0.52
N VAL A 124 -4.03 0.85 -0.72
CA VAL A 124 -3.20 0.86 -1.91
C VAL A 124 -3.11 2.29 -2.40
N CYS A 125 -1.89 2.84 -2.42
CA CYS A 125 -1.58 4.06 -3.13
C CYS A 125 -1.25 3.71 -4.57
N ILE A 126 -1.94 4.33 -5.52
CA ILE A 126 -1.74 4.18 -6.96
C ILE A 126 -1.26 5.52 -7.50
N VAL A 127 -0.22 5.49 -8.33
CA VAL A 127 0.37 6.67 -8.97
C VAL A 127 0.32 6.51 -10.48
N ASN A 128 -0.28 7.48 -11.18
CA ASN A 128 -0.50 7.49 -12.64
C ASN A 128 -1.17 6.22 -13.20
N GLN A 129 -1.85 5.44 -12.35
CA GLN A 129 -2.45 4.14 -12.70
C GLN A 129 -1.44 3.08 -13.18
N THR A 130 -0.12 3.34 -13.07
CA THR A 130 0.93 2.46 -13.56
C THR A 130 1.76 1.84 -12.44
N ALA A 131 1.93 2.55 -11.34
CA ALA A 131 2.66 2.07 -10.17
C ALA A 131 1.78 2.10 -8.93
N SER A 132 1.98 1.14 -8.03
CA SER A 132 1.23 1.05 -6.78
C SER A 132 2.07 0.49 -5.67
N ALA A 133 1.82 0.94 -4.45
CA ALA A 133 2.35 0.34 -3.24
C ALA A 133 1.25 0.24 -2.19
N THR A 134 1.31 -0.82 -1.39
CA THR A 134 0.37 -1.10 -0.32
C THR A 134 0.99 -0.72 1.00
N GLY A 135 0.23 -0.06 1.86
CA GLY A 135 0.58 0.10 3.26
C GLY A 135 -0.61 -0.18 4.16
N ARG A 136 -0.33 -0.46 5.44
CA ARG A 136 -1.36 -0.85 6.40
C ARG A 136 -1.20 -0.16 7.74
N PHE A 137 -2.33 0.02 8.42
CA PHE A 137 -2.33 0.31 9.84
C PHE A 137 -2.16 -1.01 10.60
N LEU A 138 -1.06 -1.13 11.34
CA LEU A 138 -0.80 -2.27 12.20
C LEU A 138 -1.28 -1.96 13.60
N SER A 139 -1.89 -2.92 14.29
CA SER A 139 -2.07 -2.82 15.74
C SER A 139 -0.79 -3.22 16.44
N ALA A 140 -0.36 -2.46 17.44
CA ALA A 140 0.71 -2.89 18.34
C ALA A 140 0.31 -4.20 19.05
N PRO A 141 1.28 -5.09 19.36
CA PRO A 141 1.00 -6.32 20.09
C PRO A 141 0.31 -6.03 21.42
N LEU A 142 -0.83 -6.69 21.65
CA LEU A 142 -1.56 -6.61 22.92
C LEU A 142 -1.06 -7.68 23.91
N LEU A 143 -0.44 -8.74 23.39
CA LEU A 143 0.08 -9.86 24.17
C LEU A 143 1.49 -10.18 23.68
N THR A 144 2.46 -10.18 24.60
CA THR A 144 3.78 -10.77 24.40
C THR A 144 3.82 -12.09 25.16
N MET A 145 4.11 -13.19 24.48
CA MET A 145 4.24 -14.50 25.11
C MET A 145 5.70 -14.97 25.13
N LYS A 146 6.08 -15.71 26.17
CA LYS A 146 7.36 -16.42 26.22
C LYS A 146 7.12 -17.89 25.97
N VAL A 147 7.57 -18.39 24.82
CA VAL A 147 7.75 -19.82 24.60
C VAL A 147 9.07 -20.20 25.25
N ASP A 148 9.16 -21.37 25.91
CA ASP A 148 10.36 -21.91 26.59
C ASP A 148 11.03 -21.03 27.69
N GLY A 149 10.47 -19.87 27.99
CA GLY A 149 11.03 -18.92 28.96
C GLY A 149 12.11 -18.00 28.40
N ALA A 150 12.61 -18.24 27.17
CA ALA A 150 13.61 -17.42 26.51
C ALA A 150 13.07 -16.72 25.25
N ASN A 151 12.25 -17.40 24.45
CA ASN A 151 11.80 -16.86 23.17
C ASN A 151 10.49 -16.06 23.30
N GLU A 152 10.56 -14.75 23.01
CA GLU A 152 9.41 -13.85 23.01
C GLU A 152 8.72 -13.81 21.65
N TYR A 153 7.40 -13.95 21.65
CA TYR A 153 6.55 -13.83 20.48
C TYR A 153 5.46 -12.81 20.74
N ASP A 154 5.39 -11.81 19.87
CA ASP A 154 4.40 -10.76 19.93
C ASP A 154 3.16 -11.14 19.12
N VAL A 155 2.00 -11.05 19.76
CA VAL A 155 0.70 -11.24 19.13
C VAL A 155 -0.04 -9.91 19.11
N ALA A 156 -0.22 -9.39 17.89
CA ALA A 156 -1.08 -8.27 17.61
C ALA A 156 -2.51 -8.77 17.37
N MET A 157 -3.46 -8.23 18.13
CA MET A 157 -4.89 -8.49 17.94
C MET A 157 -5.68 -7.22 18.24
N TRP A 158 -6.90 -7.12 17.74
CA TRP A 158 -7.83 -6.09 18.21
C TRP A 158 -8.62 -6.52 19.43
N PRO A 159 -9.00 -5.56 20.30
CA PRO A 159 -9.98 -5.81 21.33
C PRO A 159 -11.28 -6.36 20.74
N GLY A 160 -11.79 -7.44 21.34
CA GLY A 160 -12.97 -8.15 20.86
C GLY A 160 -12.71 -9.16 19.74
N GLU A 161 -11.45 -9.36 19.33
CA GLU A 161 -11.07 -10.51 18.51
C GLU A 161 -10.64 -11.69 19.38
N SER A 162 -11.04 -12.88 18.96
CA SER A 162 -10.53 -14.12 19.51
C SER A 162 -9.27 -14.51 18.74
N VAL A 163 -8.17 -14.72 19.44
CA VAL A 163 -6.97 -15.34 18.87
C VAL A 163 -6.87 -16.78 19.32
N ALA A 164 -6.45 -17.67 18.40
CA ALA A 164 -6.04 -19.02 18.75
C ALA A 164 -4.52 -19.05 18.83
N ILE A 165 -3.99 -19.41 20.00
CA ILE A 165 -2.55 -19.58 20.22
C ILE A 165 -2.26 -21.07 20.24
N LEU A 166 -1.31 -21.50 19.41
CA LEU A 166 -0.90 -22.89 19.28
C LEU A 166 0.52 -23.04 19.83
N CYS A 167 0.71 -23.98 20.75
CA CYS A 167 2.04 -24.40 21.20
C CYS A 167 2.29 -25.81 20.65
N LEU A 168 3.16 -25.91 19.64
CA LEU A 168 3.60 -27.17 19.07
C LEU A 168 4.82 -27.65 19.87
N VAL A 169 4.73 -28.83 20.46
CA VAL A 169 5.79 -29.41 21.28
C VAL A 169 6.06 -30.83 20.79
N GLU A 170 7.33 -31.13 20.54
CA GLU A 170 7.82 -32.46 20.23
C GLU A 170 8.68 -32.97 21.39
N GLY A 171 8.50 -34.23 21.80
CA GLY A 171 9.28 -34.81 22.89
C GLY A 171 9.01 -36.29 23.11
N ASN A 172 10.03 -37.01 23.57
CA ASN A 172 9.91 -38.40 24.04
C ASN A 172 10.70 -38.60 25.36
N PRO A 173 10.01 -38.79 26.50
CA PRO A 173 8.56 -38.78 26.66
C PRO A 173 7.97 -37.37 26.43
N MET A 174 6.68 -37.28 26.11
CA MET A 174 6.02 -35.97 26.07
C MET A 174 6.01 -35.35 27.47
N GLY A 175 6.45 -34.09 27.57
CA GLY A 175 6.37 -33.31 28.79
C GLY A 175 4.97 -32.75 29.05
N ASP A 176 4.78 -32.15 30.23
CA ASP A 176 3.54 -31.45 30.59
C ASP A 176 3.56 -30.00 30.08
N ILE A 177 2.49 -29.57 29.41
CA ILE A 177 2.36 -28.24 28.79
C ILE A 177 1.39 -27.40 29.62
N ARG A 178 1.84 -26.23 30.08
CA ARG A 178 1.02 -25.33 30.90
C ARG A 178 1.12 -23.89 30.40
N TRP A 179 -0.03 -23.29 30.12
CA TRP A 179 -0.16 -21.85 29.89
C TRP A 179 -0.26 -21.11 31.22
N ARG A 180 0.42 -19.95 31.31
CA ARG A 180 0.32 -19.05 32.46
C ARG A 180 0.24 -17.62 31.95
N SER A 181 -0.70 -16.83 32.50
CA SER A 181 -0.70 -15.37 32.35
C SER A 181 0.19 -14.77 33.44
N LEU A 182 1.03 -13.80 33.09
CA LEU A 182 1.81 -13.00 34.05
C LEU A 182 1.07 -11.71 34.40
#